data_AF-A0A7V3Y136-F1
#
_entry.id   AF-A0A7V3Y136-F1
#
_cell.length_a   1.000
_cell.length_b   1.000
_cell.length_c   1.000
_cell.angle_alpha   90.00
_cell.angle_beta   90.00
_cell.angle_gamma   90.00
#
_symmetry.space_group_name_H-M   'P 1'
#
loop_
_entity.id
_entity.type
_entity.pdbx_description
1 polymer ?
#
loop_
_entity_poly.entity_id
_entity_poly.type
_entity_poly.pdbx_seq_one_letter_code
_entity_poly.pdbx_strand_id
1 'polypeptide(L)'
;MFICFCDDCCCLYRTHMKKRGENLNKAYKKLPGVTVRVNYDLCNGCGVCAESCFVAAIQMKDGMAVIGDDCKGCGCCVNVCTVQAIIMDFADKETLVNNLVQHINTVADIGL
;
A
#
# COMPACT_ATOMS: atom_id res chain seq x y z
N MET A 1 5.81 27.58 5.20
CA MET A 1 4.43 27.13 5.48
C MET A 1 4.15 25.92 4.62
N PHE A 2 4.20 24.70 5.20
CA PHE A 2 3.80 23.48 4.49
C PHE A 2 2.30 23.29 4.69
N ILE A 3 1.49 23.89 3.82
CA ILE A 3 0.09 23.49 3.69
C ILE A 3 0.10 22.11 3.06
N CYS A 4 -0.39 21.11 3.80
CA CYS A 4 -0.55 19.77 3.27
C CYS A 4 -1.79 19.77 2.37
N PHE A 5 -1.59 19.86 1.06
CA PHE A 5 -2.64 19.54 0.10
C PHE A 5 -2.74 18.02 0.05
N CYS A 6 -3.69 17.45 0.79
CA CYS A 6 -3.92 15.99 0.85
C CYS A 6 -4.49 15.40 -0.44
N ASP A 7 -4.50 16.16 -1.54
CA ASP A 7 -4.90 15.71 -2.86
C ASP A 7 -3.73 14.99 -3.56
N ASP A 8 -4.03 13.93 -4.31
CA ASP A 8 -3.04 13.10 -5.02
C ASP A 8 -2.21 13.87 -6.06
N CYS A 9 -2.74 15.00 -6.57
CA CYS A 9 -2.10 15.86 -7.55
C CYS A 9 -1.12 16.85 -6.91
N CYS A 10 -1.45 17.45 -5.75
CA CYS A 10 -0.64 18.51 -5.12
C CYS A 10 0.13 18.07 -3.86
N CYS A 11 -0.05 16.83 -3.39
CA CYS A 11 0.67 16.34 -2.22
C CYS A 11 2.15 16.07 -2.55
N LEU A 12 3.04 16.99 -2.14
CA LEU A 12 4.51 16.79 -2.20
C LEU A 12 4.92 15.42 -1.66
N TYR A 13 4.25 14.93 -0.62
CA TYR A 13 4.58 13.64 -0.06
C TYR A 13 4.28 12.50 -1.05
N ARG A 14 3.05 12.39 -1.56
CA ARG A 14 2.67 11.30 -2.48
C ARG A 14 3.43 11.36 -3.82
N THR A 15 3.69 12.55 -4.35
CA THR A 15 4.45 12.70 -5.60
C THR A 15 5.91 12.27 -5.44
N HIS A 16 6.52 12.49 -4.28
CA HIS A 16 7.91 12.10 -4.02
C HIS A 16 8.07 10.68 -3.47
N MET A 17 7.02 10.01 -2.99
CA MET A 17 7.10 8.64 -2.47
C MET A 17 7.60 7.62 -3.51
N LYS A 18 7.39 7.85 -4.82
CA LYS A 18 7.95 7.01 -5.89
C LYS A 18 9.49 7.08 -5.98
N LYS A 19 10.11 8.16 -5.50
CA LYS A 19 11.57 8.41 -5.54
C LYS A 19 12.14 8.70 -4.15
N ARG A 20 11.63 8.00 -3.14
CA ARG A 20 11.98 8.26 -1.75
C ARG A 20 13.34 7.67 -1.34
N GLY A 21 14.06 8.38 -0.47
CA GLY A 21 15.31 7.92 0.12
C GLY A 21 15.12 6.91 1.26
N GLU A 22 16.23 6.40 1.78
CA GLU A 22 16.26 5.33 2.79
C GLU A 22 15.49 5.65 4.08
N ASN A 23 15.51 6.91 4.52
CA ASN A 23 14.80 7.32 5.74
C ASN A 23 13.28 7.20 5.58
N LEU A 24 12.73 7.64 4.45
CA LEU A 24 11.30 7.55 4.17
C LEU A 24 10.84 6.11 3.95
N ASN A 25 11.72 5.25 3.42
CA ASN A 25 11.46 3.82 3.28
C ASN A 25 11.14 3.13 4.61
N LYS A 26 11.75 3.60 5.71
CA LYS A 26 11.56 3.05 7.05
C LYS A 26 10.33 3.62 7.77
N ALA A 27 9.89 4.81 7.40
CA ALA A 27 8.74 5.48 8.02
C ALA A 27 7.40 4.85 7.61
N TYR A 28 7.27 4.40 6.35
CA TYR A 28 6.08 3.72 5.86
C TYR A 28 6.29 2.20 5.82
N LYS A 29 5.72 1.50 6.80
CA LYS A 29 5.80 0.03 6.91
C LYS A 29 4.44 -0.61 6.61
N LYS A 30 4.49 -1.75 5.93
CA LYS A 30 3.33 -2.62 5.74
C LYS A 30 2.92 -3.18 7.10
N LEU A 31 1.62 -3.17 7.38
CA LEU A 31 1.10 -3.77 8.60
C LEU A 31 1.33 -5.29 8.56
N PRO A 32 1.80 -5.91 9.67
CA PRO A 32 1.92 -7.37 9.76
C PRO A 32 0.59 -8.05 9.45
N GLY A 33 0.65 -9.17 8.72
CA GLY A 33 -0.55 -9.95 8.37
C GLY A 33 -1.35 -9.41 7.18
N VAL A 34 -0.98 -8.28 6.59
CA VAL A 34 -1.57 -7.79 5.32
C VAL A 34 -0.79 -8.33 4.13
N THR A 35 -1.49 -8.98 3.21
CA THR A 35 -0.92 -9.44 1.94
C THR A 35 -1.71 -8.85 0.76
N VAL A 36 -1.00 -8.57 -0.34
CA VAL A 36 -1.60 -8.13 -1.59
C VAL A 36 -0.99 -8.98 -2.69
N ARG A 37 -1.84 -9.59 -3.53
CA ARG A 37 -1.42 -10.52 -4.59
C ARG A 37 -2.21 -10.28 -5.87
N VAL A 38 -1.67 -10.77 -6.97
CA VAL A 38 -2.31 -10.72 -8.29
C VAL A 38 -2.88 -12.09 -8.61
N ASN A 39 -4.15 -12.14 -9.01
CA ASN A 39 -4.76 -13.28 -9.68
C ASN A 39 -4.44 -13.16 -11.18
N TYR A 40 -3.56 -14.03 -11.66
CA TYR A 40 -3.09 -14.00 -13.04
C TYR A 40 -4.14 -14.43 -14.06
N ASP A 41 -5.16 -15.20 -13.66
CA ASP A 41 -6.25 -15.61 -14.56
C ASP A 41 -7.19 -14.44 -14.90
N LEU A 42 -7.27 -13.44 -14.02
CA LEU A 42 -8.09 -12.24 -14.21
C LEU A 42 -7.30 -11.03 -14.72
N CYS A 43 -5.98 -11.05 -14.55
CA CYS A 43 -5.12 -9.93 -14.94
C CYS A 43 -5.08 -9.78 -16.46
N ASN A 44 -5.52 -8.63 -16.96
CA ASN A 44 -5.52 -8.31 -18.39
C ASN A 44 -4.33 -7.44 -18.84
N GLY A 45 -3.37 -7.18 -17.94
CA GLY A 45 -2.16 -6.43 -18.27
C GLY A 45 -2.31 -4.92 -18.47
N CYS A 46 -3.45 -4.32 -18.12
CA CYS A 46 -3.71 -2.90 -18.41
C CYS A 46 -2.77 -1.89 -17.73
N GLY A 47 -2.03 -2.28 -16.67
CA GLY A 47 -1.01 -1.43 -16.04
C GLY A 47 -1.53 -0.34 -15.08
N VAL A 48 -2.83 -0.08 -15.00
CA VAL A 48 -3.41 0.99 -14.14
C VAL A 48 -3.00 0.85 -12.67
N CYS A 49 -2.92 -0.37 -12.15
CA CYS A 49 -2.45 -0.62 -10.79
C CYS A 49 -1.00 -0.17 -10.58
N ALA A 50 -0.12 -0.35 -11.57
CA ALA A 50 1.28 0.09 -11.50
C ALA A 50 1.40 1.62 -11.51
N GLU A 51 0.60 2.30 -12.32
CA GLU A 51 0.57 3.76 -12.39
C GLU A 51 0.09 4.39 -11.07
N SER A 52 -0.98 3.83 -10.50
CA SER A 52 -1.59 4.29 -9.24
C SER A 52 -0.73 4.03 -8.00
N CYS A 53 0.28 3.16 -8.09
CA CYS A 53 1.10 2.79 -6.95
C CYS A 53 2.04 3.94 -6.56
N PHE A 54 1.64 4.77 -5.60
CA PHE A 54 2.42 5.93 -5.14
C PHE A 54 3.77 5.57 -4.51
N VAL A 55 3.98 4.30 -4.16
CA VAL A 55 5.25 3.76 -3.66
C VAL A 55 6.08 3.01 -4.70
N ALA A 56 5.61 2.94 -5.96
CA ALA A 56 6.27 2.25 -7.07
C ALA A 56 6.60 0.76 -6.80
N ALA A 57 5.76 0.08 -6.03
CA ALA A 57 5.96 -1.33 -5.66
C ALA A 57 5.38 -2.35 -6.67
N ILE A 58 4.75 -1.89 -7.75
CA ILE A 58 4.16 -2.77 -8.77
C ILE A 58 4.88 -2.53 -10.10
N GLN A 59 5.31 -3.60 -10.74
CA GLN A 59 5.96 -3.60 -12.05
C GLN A 59 5.15 -4.42 -13.03
N MET A 60 5.19 -4.06 -14.31
CA MET A 60 4.65 -4.88 -15.39
C MET A 60 5.77 -5.77 -15.93
N LYS A 61 5.58 -7.09 -15.90
CA LYS A 61 6.51 -8.09 -16.45
C LYS A 61 5.74 -9.07 -17.31
N ASP A 62 6.18 -9.29 -18.54
CA ASP A 62 5.56 -10.21 -19.49
C ASP A 62 4.04 -9.98 -19.66
N GLY A 63 3.63 -8.71 -19.67
CA GLY A 63 2.22 -8.31 -19.77
C GLY A 63 1.41 -8.44 -18.48
N MET A 64 2.02 -8.86 -17.36
CA MET A 64 1.33 -9.07 -16.09
C MET A 64 1.83 -8.13 -14.99
N ALA A 65 0.94 -7.76 -14.06
CA ALA A 65 1.31 -7.00 -12.88
C ALA A 65 2.03 -7.91 -11.88
N VAL A 66 3.16 -7.44 -11.34
CA VAL A 66 3.96 -8.13 -10.33
C VAL A 66 4.17 -7.18 -9.15
N ILE A 67 3.76 -7.61 -7.96
CA ILE A 67 3.88 -6.85 -6.72
C ILE A 67 5.22 -7.22 -6.06
N GLY A 68 6.07 -6.23 -5.82
CA GLY A 68 7.34 -6.39 -5.12
C GLY A 68 7.24 -6.25 -3.60
N ASP A 69 8.34 -6.56 -2.92
CA ASP A 69 8.44 -6.58 -1.45
C ASP A 69 8.21 -5.22 -0.80
N ASP A 70 8.44 -4.15 -1.55
CA ASP A 70 8.26 -2.78 -1.10
C ASP A 70 6.78 -2.35 -1.03
N CYS A 71 5.86 -3.26 -1.36
CA CYS A 71 4.43 -3.07 -1.19
C CYS A 71 4.09 -2.73 0.27
N LYS A 72 3.37 -1.61 0.46
CA LYS A 72 2.96 -1.13 1.79
C LYS A 72 1.58 -1.62 2.22
N GLY A 73 0.88 -2.39 1.39
CA GLY A 73 -0.43 -2.95 1.73
C GLY A 73 -1.55 -1.90 1.87
N CYS A 74 -1.48 -0.78 1.13
CA CYS A 74 -2.46 0.31 1.24
C CYS A 74 -3.81 0.06 0.53
N GLY A 75 -3.87 -0.89 -0.41
CA GLY A 75 -5.10 -1.24 -1.12
C GLY A 75 -5.49 -0.33 -2.28
N CYS A 76 -4.74 0.74 -2.58
CA CYS A 76 -5.05 1.62 -3.71
C CYS A 76 -5.17 0.87 -5.04
N CYS A 77 -4.30 -0.11 -5.28
CA CYS A 77 -4.33 -0.96 -6.48
C CYS A 77 -5.57 -1.84 -6.58
N VAL A 78 -6.17 -2.24 -5.46
CA VAL A 78 -7.44 -3.00 -5.43
C VAL A 78 -8.58 -2.14 -5.95
N ASN A 79 -8.65 -0.89 -5.49
CA ASN A 79 -9.72 0.04 -5.87
C ASN A 79 -9.71 0.42 -7.35
N VAL A 80 -8.55 0.48 -7.99
CA VAL A 80 -8.43 0.87 -9.41
C VAL A 80 -8.48 -0.32 -10.37
N CYS A 81 -8.41 -1.56 -9.88
CA CYS A 81 -8.43 -2.74 -10.74
C CYS A 81 -9.86 -3.09 -11.14
N THR A 82 -10.27 -2.67 -12.35
CA THR A 82 -11.62 -2.89 -12.87
C THR A 82 -11.96 -4.37 -13.10
N VAL A 83 -10.96 -5.20 -13.37
CA VAL A 83 -11.09 -6.66 -13.52
C VAL A 83 -10.92 -7.42 -12.20
N GLN A 84 -10.75 -6.72 -11.07
CA GLN A 84 -10.62 -7.29 -9.73
C GLN A 84 -9.53 -8.36 -9.58
N ALA A 85 -8.45 -8.24 -10.38
CA ALA A 85 -7.32 -9.16 -10.35
C ALA A 85 -6.41 -8.95 -9.13
N ILE A 86 -6.48 -7.81 -8.43
CA ILE A 86 -5.68 -7.56 -7.23
C ILE A 86 -6.47 -7.95 -5.98
N ILE A 87 -5.94 -8.88 -5.20
CA ILE A 87 -6.57 -9.42 -4.00
C ILE A 87 -5.77 -8.96 -2.77
N MET A 88 -6.49 -8.52 -1.73
CA MET A 88 -5.93 -8.18 -0.42
C MET A 88 -6.51 -9.11 0.64
N ASP A 89 -5.64 -9.75 1.41
CA ASP A 89 -5.99 -10.71 2.45
C ASP A 89 -5.39 -10.29 3.81
N PHE A 90 -6.00 -10.74 4.91
CA PHE A 90 -5.59 -10.45 6.29
C PHE A 90 -5.43 -11.77 7.07
N ALA A 91 -4.27 -11.99 7.70
CA ALA A 91 -3.88 -13.29 8.26
C ALA A 91 -4.66 -13.74 9.50
N ASP A 92 -5.23 -12.82 10.27
CA ASP A 92 -6.29 -13.03 11.26
C ASP A 92 -6.72 -11.65 11.76
N LYS A 93 -7.99 -11.31 11.57
CA LYS A 93 -8.48 -9.95 11.86
C LYS A 93 -8.42 -9.64 13.35
N GLU A 94 -8.71 -10.61 14.21
CA GLU A 94 -8.77 -10.39 15.65
C GLU A 94 -7.37 -10.16 16.23
N THR A 95 -6.43 -11.06 15.92
CA THR A 95 -5.02 -10.89 16.33
C THR A 95 -4.42 -9.60 15.77
N LEU A 96 -4.74 -9.22 14.52
CA LEU A 96 -4.24 -7.98 13.91
C LEU A 96 -4.73 -6.73 14.65
N VAL A 97 -6.03 -6.67 14.98
CA VAL A 97 -6.60 -5.55 15.74
C VAL A 97 -5.99 -5.49 17.14
N ASN A 98 -5.86 -6.63 17.83
CA ASN A 98 -5.27 -6.67 19.16
C ASN A 98 -3.82 -6.17 19.15
N ASN A 99 -3.00 -6.61 18.18
CA ASN A 99 -1.62 -6.16 18.04
C ASN A 99 -1.51 -4.66 17.74
N LEU A 100 -2.40 -4.13 16.92
CA LEU A 100 -2.49 -2.70 16.63
C LEU A 100 -2.82 -1.89 17.88
N VAL A 101 -3.86 -2.29 18.62
CA VAL A 101 -4.28 -1.59 19.85
C VAL A 101 -3.15 -1.61 20.87
N GLN A 102 -2.49 -2.77 21.05
CA GLN A 102 -1.31 -2.87 21.92
C GLN A 102 -0.21 -1.90 21.49
N HIS A 103 0.13 -1.85 20.19
CA HIS A 103 1.15 -0.91 19.70
C HIS A 103 0.76 0.55 19.92
N ILE A 104 -0.49 0.91 19.64
CA ILE A 104 -0.99 2.27 19.82
C ILE A 104 -0.85 2.70 21.30
N ASN A 105 -1.22 1.83 22.24
CA ASN A 105 -1.07 2.09 23.68
C ASN A 105 0.40 2.24 24.12
N THR A 106 1.38 1.72 23.38
CA THR A 106 2.80 1.96 23.67
C THR A 106 3.30 3.35 23.26
N VAL A 107 2.59 4.03 22.35
CA VAL A 107 3.02 5.31 21.77
C VAL A 107 2.07 6.47 22.08
N ALA A 108 0.87 6.18 22.58
CA ALA A 108 -0.16 7.16 22.88
C ALA A 108 -1.02 6.70 24.08
N ASP A 109 -1.28 7.63 25.00
CA ASP A 109 -2.24 7.43 26.09
C ASP A 109 -3.66 7.72 25.60
N ILE A 110 -4.32 6.72 25.02
CA ILE A 110 -5.66 6.89 24.41
C ILE A 110 -6.81 6.57 25.39
N GLY A 111 -6.53 6.09 26.61
CA GLY A 111 -7.57 5.81 27.61
C GLY A 111 -8.64 4.79 27.15
N LEU A 112 -8.28 3.92 26.19
CA LEU A 112 -9.08 2.81 25.69
C LEU A 112 -9.10 1.65 26.68
#